data_AF-A0A1V6PQ53-F1
#
_entry.id   AF-A0A1V6PQ53-F1
#
_cell.length_a   1.000
_cell.length_b   1.000
_cell.length_c   1.000
_cell.angle_alpha   90.00
_cell.angle_beta   90.00
_cell.angle_gamma   90.00
#
_symmetry.space_group_name_H-M   'P 1'
#
loop_
_entity.id
_entity.type
_entity.pdbx_description
1 polymer ?
#
loop_
_entity_poly.entity_id
_entity_poly.type
_entity_poly.pdbx_seq_one_letter_code
_entity_poly.pdbx_strand_id
1 'polypeptide(L)'
;MLTSIGLSQPKQPKEPQSESTSGENKASQAPTLQAHTLLCHLQVYIFSQTYLVPELKDLAFEKFSAVLKEIERPKCIDEQLAVIDCLSLAFLEVQPYDKLREWLAQYAAWCLHSLRLQPDFHQLLQRCPALSCRMMDILNPAVQAPWDVKWPKYRVPSYGARGFYEEGPPHEEDAVS
;
A
#
# COMPACT_ATOMS: atom_id res chain seq x y z
N MET A 1 1.17 77.55 39.32
CA MET A 1 0.46 76.43 39.96
C MET A 1 -0.82 76.22 39.18
N LEU A 2 -1.08 75.03 38.64
CA LEU A 2 -2.40 74.37 38.57
C LEU A 2 -2.28 73.08 37.77
N THR A 3 -3.00 72.09 38.27
CA THR A 3 -2.93 70.65 38.05
C THR A 3 -3.60 70.17 36.77
N SER A 4 -2.98 69.13 36.20
CA SER A 4 -3.53 67.95 35.52
C SER A 4 -5.05 67.88 35.27
N ILE A 5 -5.42 67.68 33.99
CA ILE A 5 -6.72 67.17 33.53
C ILE A 5 -6.41 66.04 32.53
N GLY A 6 -7.08 64.90 32.71
CA GLY A 6 -6.70 63.60 32.12
C GLY A 6 -7.26 63.30 30.73
N LEU A 7 -7.09 62.03 30.31
CA LEU A 7 -8.02 61.28 29.45
C LEU A 7 -7.59 59.79 29.27
N SER A 8 -8.59 58.91 29.38
CA SER A 8 -8.84 57.67 28.64
C SER A 8 -7.93 56.41 28.77
N GLN A 9 -8.59 55.32 29.22
CA GLN A 9 -8.13 53.91 29.18
C GLN A 9 -8.14 53.33 27.74
N PRO A 10 -7.61 52.10 27.50
CA PRO A 10 -8.52 50.93 27.53
C PRO A 10 -7.91 49.58 28.02
N LYS A 11 -8.71 48.90 28.86
CA LYS A 11 -9.14 47.47 28.85
C LYS A 11 -8.19 46.41 28.23
N GLN A 12 -7.58 45.59 29.08
CA GLN A 12 -6.99 44.28 28.72
C GLN A 12 -8.07 43.17 28.60
N PRO A 13 -7.98 42.24 27.63
CA PRO A 13 -8.76 41.01 27.61
C PRO A 13 -8.08 39.86 28.38
N LYS A 14 -8.94 39.03 28.99
CA LYS A 14 -8.67 37.89 29.87
C LYS A 14 -8.17 36.66 29.10
N GLU A 15 -7.24 35.91 29.70
CA GLU A 15 -7.03 34.48 29.43
C GLU A 15 -8.27 33.65 29.80
N PRO A 16 -8.42 32.46 29.19
CA PRO A 16 -8.54 31.28 30.05
C PRO A 16 -7.76 30.05 29.56
N GLN A 17 -6.98 29.51 30.48
CA GLN A 17 -6.94 28.11 30.95
C GLN A 17 -7.02 26.97 29.92
N SER A 18 -5.86 26.36 29.70
CA SER A 18 -5.67 25.02 29.16
C SER A 18 -5.97 23.97 30.25
N GLU A 19 -7.10 23.29 30.13
CA GLU A 19 -7.36 22.01 30.81
C GLU A 19 -7.01 20.86 29.86
N SER A 20 -6.04 20.07 30.31
CA SER A 20 -5.65 18.79 29.77
C SER A 20 -6.74 17.73 30.00
N THR A 21 -7.13 17.04 28.93
CA THR A 21 -7.70 15.69 29.04
C THR A 21 -7.00 14.76 28.05
N SER A 22 -6.29 13.80 28.65
CA SER A 22 -5.63 12.65 28.03
C SER A 22 -6.65 11.57 27.71
N GLY A 23 -6.52 10.93 26.55
CA GLY A 23 -7.21 9.69 26.25
C GLY A 23 -7.43 9.45 24.76
N GLU A 24 -6.80 8.40 24.23
CA GLU A 24 -7.14 7.72 22.97
C GLU A 24 -6.81 8.44 21.65
N ASN A 25 -5.63 8.16 21.08
CA ASN A 25 -5.40 8.03 19.62
C ASN A 25 -3.98 7.54 19.27
N LYS A 26 -3.46 6.53 19.98
CA LYS A 26 -2.08 6.04 19.74
C LYS A 26 -1.96 4.98 18.63
N ALA A 27 -3.06 4.38 18.20
CA ALA A 27 -3.04 3.31 17.20
C ALA A 27 -3.09 3.81 15.74
N SER A 28 -3.69 4.98 15.49
CA SER A 28 -3.96 5.46 14.13
C SER A 28 -2.86 6.34 13.52
N GLN A 29 -1.86 6.76 14.31
CA GLN A 29 -0.75 7.61 13.81
C GLN A 29 0.55 6.83 13.56
N ALA A 30 0.71 5.65 14.15
CA ALA A 30 1.91 4.83 13.96
C ALA A 30 2.17 4.42 12.48
N PRO A 31 1.17 3.95 11.70
CA PRO A 31 1.42 3.48 10.33
C PRO A 31 1.77 4.61 9.37
N THR A 32 1.13 5.79 9.52
CA THR A 32 1.43 6.97 8.70
C THR A 32 2.82 7.51 9.00
N LEU A 33 3.25 7.53 10.26
CA LEU A 33 4.61 7.91 10.66
C LEU A 33 5.67 6.95 10.09
N GLN A 34 5.43 5.64 10.08
CA GLN A 34 6.35 4.66 9.51
C GLN A 34 6.48 4.83 7.98
N ALA A 35 5.37 5.05 7.28
CA ALA A 35 5.37 5.34 5.84
C ALA A 35 6.23 6.57 5.49
N HIS A 36 6.03 7.67 6.25
CA HIS A 36 6.84 8.88 6.08
C HIS A 36 8.32 8.66 6.42
N THR A 37 8.60 7.86 7.45
CA THR A 37 9.99 7.55 7.86
C THR A 37 10.72 6.72 6.81
N LEU A 38 10.06 5.74 6.20
CA LEU A 38 10.60 4.93 5.10
C LEU A 38 11.00 5.80 3.91
N LEU A 39 10.07 6.62 3.43
CA LEU A 39 10.31 7.49 2.29
C LEU A 39 11.43 8.51 2.59
N CYS A 40 11.49 9.02 3.82
CA CYS A 40 12.55 9.92 4.24
C CYS A 40 13.94 9.25 4.14
N HIS A 41 14.11 8.05 4.71
CA HIS A 41 15.39 7.35 4.61
C HIS A 41 15.77 6.98 3.16
N LEU A 42 14.79 6.61 2.33
CA LEU A 42 15.02 6.37 0.90
C LEU A 42 15.44 7.64 0.15
N GLN A 43 14.81 8.78 0.44
CA GLN A 43 15.19 10.07 -0.15
C GLN A 43 16.58 10.49 0.29
N VAL A 44 16.95 10.29 1.56
CA VAL A 44 18.33 10.53 2.02
C VAL A 44 19.32 9.60 1.33
N TYR A 45 18.95 8.34 1.07
CA TYR A 45 19.78 7.42 0.30
C TYR A 45 20.00 7.93 -1.14
N ILE A 46 18.93 8.31 -1.84
CA ILE A 46 19.01 8.88 -3.19
C ILE A 46 19.86 10.16 -3.18
N PHE A 47 19.61 11.06 -2.24
CA PHE A 47 20.38 12.29 -2.05
C PHE A 47 21.87 11.99 -1.87
N SER A 48 22.22 11.10 -0.95
CA SER A 48 23.62 10.74 -0.69
C SER A 48 24.31 10.11 -1.90
N GLN A 49 23.59 9.37 -2.73
CA GLN A 49 24.10 8.83 -3.99
C GLN A 49 24.34 9.96 -5.01
N THR A 50 23.41 10.90 -5.15
CA THR A 50 23.51 12.04 -6.08
C THR A 50 24.66 12.97 -5.71
N TYR A 51 24.89 13.20 -4.42
CA TYR A 51 25.95 14.08 -3.92
C TYR A 51 27.25 13.34 -3.54
N LEU A 52 27.35 12.04 -3.85
CA LEU A 52 28.54 11.21 -3.65
C LEU A 52 29.05 11.20 -2.19
N VAL A 53 28.15 11.06 -1.23
CA VAL A 53 28.47 10.96 0.21
C VAL A 53 28.28 9.50 0.66
N PRO A 54 29.29 8.63 0.52
CA PRO A 54 29.13 7.18 0.71
C PRO A 54 28.80 6.78 2.15
N GLU A 55 29.34 7.46 3.16
CA GLU A 55 29.06 7.13 4.57
C GLU A 55 27.59 7.41 4.91
N LEU A 56 27.05 8.50 4.37
CA LEU A 56 25.63 8.83 4.52
C LEU A 56 24.74 7.84 3.77
N LYS A 57 25.18 7.38 2.60
CA LYS A 57 24.48 6.37 1.81
C LYS A 57 24.35 5.06 2.56
N ASP A 58 25.44 4.59 3.16
CA ASP A 58 25.45 3.36 3.94
C ASP A 58 24.58 3.50 5.20
N LEU A 59 24.69 4.63 5.92
CA LEU A 59 23.84 4.92 7.07
C LEU A 59 22.35 4.98 6.70
N ALA A 60 22.02 5.62 5.59
CA ALA A 60 20.65 5.72 5.10
C ALA A 60 20.08 4.33 4.74
N PHE A 61 20.89 3.48 4.12
CA PHE A 61 20.52 2.08 3.84
C PHE A 61 20.26 1.28 5.11
N GLU A 62 21.13 1.41 6.10
CA GLU A 62 20.97 0.73 7.39
C GLU A 62 19.68 1.17 8.08
N LYS A 63 19.41 2.48 8.14
CA LYS A 63 18.19 3.01 8.74
C LYS A 63 16.94 2.60 7.95
N PHE A 64 16.98 2.70 6.63
CA PHE A 64 15.89 2.26 5.76
C PHE A 64 15.55 0.78 5.96
N SER A 65 16.57 -0.09 5.91
CA SER A 65 16.37 -1.53 6.07
C SER A 65 15.95 -1.90 7.50
N ALA A 66 16.35 -1.13 8.52
CA ALA A 66 15.87 -1.32 9.90
C ALA A 66 14.36 -1.08 9.98
N VAL A 67 13.83 -0.02 9.37
CA VAL A 67 12.38 0.26 9.37
C VAL A 67 11.60 -0.84 8.65
N LEU A 68 12.10 -1.34 7.51
CA LEU A 68 11.45 -2.46 6.82
C LEU A 68 11.54 -3.78 7.61
N LYS A 69 12.60 -3.99 8.39
CA LYS A 69 12.69 -5.12 9.31
C LYS A 69 11.68 -5.01 10.45
N GLU A 70 11.41 -3.80 10.96
CA GLU A 70 10.39 -3.56 11.99
C GLU A 70 8.97 -3.80 11.46
N ILE A 71 8.72 -3.47 10.19
CA ILE A 71 7.43 -3.74 9.52
C ILE A 71 7.24 -5.24 9.25
N GLU A 72 8.34 -5.98 9.06
CA GLU A 72 8.33 -7.38 8.62
C GLU A 72 7.50 -7.56 7.34
N ARG A 73 6.26 -8.06 7.46
CA ARG A 73 5.34 -8.18 6.33
C ARG A 73 4.25 -7.14 6.47
N PRO A 74 4.00 -6.31 5.44
CA PRO A 74 2.99 -5.28 5.51
C PRO A 74 1.60 -5.93 5.61
N LYS A 75 0.90 -5.64 6.72
CA LYS A 75 -0.40 -6.22 7.06
C LYS A 75 -1.54 -5.23 6.81
N CYS A 76 -1.31 -3.95 7.06
CA CYS A 76 -2.29 -2.92 6.81
C CYS A 76 -2.12 -2.29 5.42
N ILE A 77 -3.17 -1.61 4.94
CA ILE A 77 -3.16 -0.94 3.63
C ILE A 77 -2.08 0.14 3.57
N ASP A 78 -1.90 0.93 4.63
CA ASP A 78 -0.96 2.05 4.65
C ASP A 78 0.49 1.56 4.52
N GLU A 79 0.86 0.48 5.22
CA GLU A 79 2.17 -0.16 5.08
C GLU A 79 2.39 -0.72 3.67
N GLN A 80 1.37 -1.33 3.08
CA GLN A 80 1.46 -1.89 1.72
C GLN A 80 1.70 -0.77 0.71
N LEU A 81 0.93 0.33 0.80
CA LEU A 81 1.10 1.50 -0.06
C LEU A 81 2.47 2.15 0.13
N ALA A 82 2.93 2.31 1.38
CA ALA A 82 4.26 2.86 1.67
C ALA A 82 5.39 2.04 1.05
N VAL A 83 5.30 0.71 1.11
CA VAL A 83 6.28 -0.19 0.46
C VAL A 83 6.20 -0.06 -1.07
N ILE A 84 5.00 0.03 -1.64
CA ILE A 84 4.81 0.23 -3.09
C ILE A 84 5.42 1.54 -3.55
N ASP A 85 5.20 2.63 -2.82
CA ASP A 85 5.78 3.95 -3.11
C ASP A 85 7.31 3.91 -3.03
N CYS A 86 7.87 3.23 -2.03
CA CYS A 86 9.31 3.02 -1.91
C CYS A 86 9.87 2.23 -3.10
N LEU A 87 9.21 1.16 -3.52
CA LEU A 87 9.61 0.37 -4.68
C LEU A 87 9.56 1.20 -5.96
N SER A 88 8.49 1.97 -6.15
CA SER A 88 8.32 2.88 -7.28
C SER A 88 9.45 3.90 -7.35
N LEU A 89 9.71 4.60 -6.24
CA LEU A 89 10.75 5.63 -6.17
C LEU A 89 12.15 5.04 -6.36
N ALA A 90 12.46 3.90 -5.71
CA ALA A 90 13.77 3.27 -5.82
C ALA A 90 14.06 2.78 -7.24
N PHE A 91 13.08 2.21 -7.94
CA PHE A 91 13.29 1.73 -9.31
C PHE A 91 13.31 2.84 -10.36
N LEU A 92 12.82 4.03 -10.02
CA LEU A 92 12.87 5.23 -10.86
C LEU A 92 14.20 5.98 -10.71
N GLU A 93 14.63 6.26 -9.48
CA GLU A 93 15.74 7.18 -9.18
C GLU A 93 17.07 6.47 -8.95
N VAL A 94 17.06 5.24 -8.45
CA VAL A 94 18.29 4.53 -8.08
C VAL A 94 18.88 3.80 -9.30
N GLN A 95 20.21 3.87 -9.42
CA GLN A 95 20.94 3.22 -10.50
C GLN A 95 20.63 1.71 -10.61
N PRO A 96 20.54 1.13 -11.83
CA PRO A 96 20.11 -0.25 -12.05
C PRO A 96 20.87 -1.34 -11.30
N TYR A 97 22.14 -1.13 -10.98
CA TYR A 97 23.03 -2.10 -10.33
C TYR A 97 23.29 -1.78 -8.85
N ASP A 98 22.46 -0.93 -8.26
CA ASP A 98 22.60 -0.57 -6.85
C ASP A 98 22.08 -1.67 -5.92
N LYS A 99 22.81 -1.91 -4.83
CA LYS A 99 22.46 -2.90 -3.79
C LYS A 99 21.06 -2.71 -3.22
N LEU A 100 20.56 -1.48 -3.15
CA LEU A 100 19.24 -1.17 -2.60
C LEU A 100 18.12 -1.75 -3.46
N ARG A 101 18.24 -1.67 -4.79
CA ARG A 101 17.22 -2.21 -5.70
C ARG A 101 17.14 -3.73 -5.62
N GLU A 102 18.29 -4.38 -5.52
CA GLU A 102 18.36 -5.84 -5.36
C GLU A 102 17.72 -6.27 -4.03
N TRP A 103 18.12 -5.61 -2.94
CA TRP A 103 17.56 -5.87 -1.62
C TRP A 103 16.04 -5.62 -1.57
N LEU A 104 15.56 -4.56 -2.22
CA LEU A 104 14.14 -4.24 -2.30
C LEU A 104 13.35 -5.23 -3.15
N ALA A 105 13.91 -5.72 -4.27
CA ALA A 105 13.28 -6.77 -5.06
C ALA A 105 13.12 -8.05 -4.24
N GLN A 106 14.13 -8.42 -3.45
CA GLN A 106 14.07 -9.56 -2.54
C GLN A 106 13.00 -9.37 -1.46
N TYR A 107 12.94 -8.19 -0.85
CA TYR A 107 11.90 -7.86 0.13
C TYR A 107 10.50 -7.91 -0.48
N ALA A 108 10.31 -7.35 -1.68
CA ALA A 108 9.04 -7.39 -2.41
C ALA A 108 8.61 -8.82 -2.76
N ALA A 109 9.54 -9.68 -3.18
CA ALA A 109 9.28 -11.10 -3.45
C ALA A 109 8.83 -11.84 -2.17
N TRP A 110 9.45 -11.55 -1.02
CA TRP A 110 9.05 -12.13 0.25
C TRP A 110 7.67 -11.64 0.73
N CYS A 111 7.32 -10.39 0.43
CA CYS A 111 6.05 -9.75 0.76
C CYS A 111 4.95 -9.92 -0.32
N LEU A 112 5.20 -10.73 -1.36
CA LEU A 112 4.34 -10.83 -2.54
C LEU A 112 2.88 -11.15 -2.21
N HIS A 113 2.62 -11.98 -1.20
CA HIS A 113 1.25 -12.37 -0.82
C HIS A 113 0.39 -11.17 -0.41
N SER A 114 0.98 -10.19 0.28
CA SER A 114 0.30 -8.95 0.69
C SER A 114 0.26 -7.95 -0.46
N LEU A 115 1.40 -7.73 -1.14
CA LEU A 115 1.52 -6.69 -2.16
C LEU A 115 0.66 -6.97 -3.41
N ARG A 116 0.50 -8.25 -3.79
CA ARG A 116 -0.35 -8.64 -4.93
C ARG A 116 -1.84 -8.37 -4.73
N LEU A 117 -2.28 -7.97 -3.55
CA LEU A 117 -3.68 -7.59 -3.31
C LEU A 117 -3.93 -6.14 -3.74
N GLN A 118 -2.87 -5.33 -3.85
CA GLN A 118 -2.99 -3.91 -4.16
C GLN A 118 -2.94 -3.68 -5.68
N PRO A 119 -3.88 -2.90 -6.25
CA PRO A 119 -3.89 -2.59 -7.68
C PRO A 119 -2.64 -1.77 -8.07
N ASP A 120 -2.18 -0.88 -7.20
CA ASP A 120 -1.01 -0.02 -7.46
C ASP A 120 0.27 -0.83 -7.62
N PHE A 121 0.38 -1.96 -6.93
CA PHE A 121 1.51 -2.88 -7.12
C PHE A 121 1.52 -3.46 -8.55
N HIS A 122 0.36 -3.81 -9.11
CA HIS A 122 0.28 -4.30 -10.48
C HIS A 122 0.64 -3.21 -11.49
N GLN A 123 0.18 -1.99 -11.27
CA GLN A 123 0.56 -0.84 -12.10
C GLN A 123 2.06 -0.58 -12.04
N LEU A 124 2.66 -0.70 -10.86
CA LEU A 124 4.10 -0.59 -10.66
C LEU A 124 4.85 -1.66 -11.46
N LEU A 125 4.44 -2.93 -11.40
CA LEU A 125 5.09 -4.00 -12.17
C LEU A 125 4.98 -3.79 -13.69
N GLN A 126 3.88 -3.20 -14.16
CA GLN A 126 3.72 -2.81 -15.57
C GLN A 126 4.65 -1.67 -15.97
N ARG A 127 4.79 -0.65 -15.11
CA ARG A 127 5.65 0.52 -15.37
C ARG A 127 7.14 0.19 -15.24
N CYS A 128 7.50 -0.71 -14.33
CA CYS A 128 8.87 -1.07 -14.02
C CYS A 128 9.11 -2.58 -14.19
N PRO A 129 9.21 -3.10 -15.43
CA PRO A 129 9.46 -4.53 -15.66
C PRO A 129 10.76 -5.04 -15.04
N ALA A 130 11.75 -4.16 -14.82
CA ALA A 130 12.97 -4.52 -14.12
C ALA A 130 12.71 -5.05 -12.69
N LEU A 131 11.68 -4.55 -11.99
CA LEU A 131 11.30 -5.05 -10.68
C LEU A 131 10.73 -6.47 -10.78
N SER A 132 9.80 -6.69 -11.72
CA SER A 132 9.18 -8.01 -11.89
C SER A 132 10.22 -9.06 -12.30
N CYS A 133 11.15 -8.74 -13.20
CA CYS A 133 12.25 -9.65 -13.57
C CYS A 133 13.09 -10.05 -12.34
N ARG A 134 13.54 -9.07 -11.54
CA ARG A 134 14.33 -9.35 -10.33
C ARG A 134 13.56 -10.17 -9.30
N MET A 135 12.26 -9.91 -9.13
CA MET A 135 11.43 -10.71 -8.25
C MET A 135 11.33 -12.16 -8.74
N MET A 136 11.16 -12.37 -10.06
CA MET A 136 11.06 -13.71 -10.65
C MET A 136 12.33 -14.56 -10.45
N ASP A 137 13.51 -13.93 -10.36
CA ASP A 137 14.77 -14.62 -10.04
C ASP A 137 14.76 -15.24 -8.63
N ILE A 138 13.90 -14.75 -7.74
CA ILE A 138 13.86 -15.11 -6.31
C ILE A 138 12.63 -15.96 -5.96
N LEU A 139 11.54 -15.81 -6.74
CA LEU A 139 10.28 -16.50 -6.48
C LEU A 139 10.38 -18.01 -6.77
N ASN A 140 9.71 -18.80 -5.93
CA ASN A 140 9.63 -20.22 -6.14
C ASN A 140 8.63 -20.56 -7.26
N PRO A 141 8.96 -21.52 -8.14
CA PRO A 141 8.01 -22.01 -9.13
C PRO A 141 6.81 -22.69 -8.47
N ALA A 142 5.72 -22.81 -9.22
CA ALA A 142 4.55 -23.54 -8.77
C ALA A 142 4.89 -25.01 -8.45
N VAL A 143 4.37 -25.52 -7.33
CA VAL A 143 4.66 -26.88 -6.85
C VAL A 143 4.00 -27.96 -7.72
N GLN A 144 2.93 -27.60 -8.44
CA GLN A 144 2.15 -28.54 -9.24
C GLN A 144 1.85 -27.93 -10.61
N ALA A 145 1.79 -28.79 -11.62
CA ALA A 145 1.39 -28.39 -12.96
C ALA A 145 -0.10 -28.03 -12.99
N PRO A 146 -0.53 -27.13 -13.90
CA PRO A 146 -1.90 -26.59 -13.89
C PRO A 146 -2.99 -27.66 -14.12
N TRP A 147 -2.69 -28.77 -14.79
CA TRP A 147 -3.61 -29.88 -15.01
C TRP A 147 -3.73 -30.85 -13.82
N ASP A 148 -2.82 -30.78 -12.84
CA ASP A 148 -2.86 -31.60 -11.63
C ASP A 148 -3.56 -30.90 -10.45
N VAL A 149 -3.87 -29.61 -10.62
CA VAL A 149 -4.52 -28.80 -9.57
C VAL A 149 -5.95 -29.29 -9.35
N LYS A 150 -6.22 -29.77 -8.12
CA LYS A 150 -7.58 -29.99 -7.65
C LYS A 150 -8.24 -28.64 -7.43
N TRP A 151 -8.90 -28.11 -8.46
CA TRP A 151 -9.68 -26.89 -8.35
C TRP A 151 -10.68 -27.03 -7.20
N PRO A 152 -10.82 -26.01 -6.33
CA PRO A 152 -11.95 -25.95 -5.41
C PRO A 152 -13.21 -26.09 -6.25
N LYS A 153 -14.04 -27.10 -5.95
CA LYS A 153 -15.28 -27.35 -6.68
C LYS A 153 -16.14 -26.09 -6.60
N TYR A 154 -16.12 -25.29 -7.65
CA TYR A 154 -17.02 -24.15 -7.78
C TYR A 154 -18.44 -24.73 -7.79
N ARG A 155 -19.25 -24.41 -6.77
CA ARG A 155 -20.69 -24.67 -6.86
C ARG A 155 -21.22 -23.70 -7.90
N VAL A 156 -21.25 -24.14 -9.15
CA VAL A 156 -22.02 -23.44 -10.19
C VAL A 156 -23.49 -23.49 -9.72
N PRO A 157 -24.17 -22.36 -9.56
CA PRO A 157 -25.61 -22.36 -9.31
C PRO A 157 -26.28 -23.19 -10.40
N SER A 158 -27.09 -24.16 -10.00
CA SER A 158 -27.83 -24.99 -10.95
C SER A 158 -28.70 -24.08 -11.80
N TYR A 159 -28.41 -23.99 -13.09
CA TYR A 159 -29.23 -23.25 -14.03
C TYR A 159 -30.57 -23.98 -14.15
N GLY A 160 -31.60 -23.46 -13.48
CA GLY A 160 -32.95 -23.99 -13.58
C GLY A 160 -33.56 -23.63 -14.93
N ALA A 161 -33.24 -24.40 -15.98
CA ALA A 161 -33.88 -24.30 -17.29
C ALA A 161 -35.31 -24.90 -17.27
N ARG A 162 -36.08 -24.68 -16.21
CA ARG A 162 -37.44 -25.20 -16.05
C ARG A 162 -38.41 -24.03 -15.96
N GLY A 163 -38.76 -23.45 -17.11
CA GLY A 163 -39.77 -22.40 -17.14
C GLY A 163 -40.09 -21.70 -18.47
N PHE A 164 -39.56 -22.14 -19.62
CA PHE A 164 -39.77 -21.40 -20.89
C PHE A 164 -40.39 -22.19 -22.04
N TYR A 165 -41.10 -23.28 -21.73
CA TYR A 165 -42.04 -23.88 -22.68
C TYR A 165 -43.38 -24.03 -21.95
N GLU A 166 -44.13 -22.93 -21.83
CA GLU A 166 -45.58 -23.08 -21.66
C GLU A 166 -46.12 -23.72 -22.93
N GLU A 167 -46.65 -24.91 -22.71
CA GLU A 167 -47.32 -25.80 -23.64
C GLU A 167 -48.50 -25.05 -24.27
N GLY A 168 -48.41 -24.78 -25.58
CA GLY A 168 -49.52 -24.20 -26.35
C GLY A 168 -50.73 -25.14 -26.33
N PRO A 169 -51.96 -24.60 -26.38
CA PRO A 169 -53.18 -25.38 -26.18
C PRO A 169 -53.39 -26.42 -27.30
N PRO A 170 -54.03 -27.56 -27.01
CA PRO A 170 -54.26 -28.61 -27.99
C PRO A 170 -55.28 -28.17 -29.05
N HIS A 171 -54.96 -28.41 -30.32
CA HIS A 171 -55.90 -28.38 -31.44
C HIS A 171 -56.88 -29.56 -31.30
N GLU A 172 -58.17 -29.29 -31.09
CA GLU A 172 -59.25 -30.25 -31.30
C GLU A 172 -59.54 -30.35 -32.80
N GLU A 173 -59.21 -31.50 -33.40
CA GLU A 173 -59.76 -31.92 -34.69
C GLU A 173 -60.80 -33.03 -34.46
N ASP A 174 -62.00 -32.75 -34.97
CA ASP A 174 -62.99 -33.66 -35.57
C ASP A 174 -63.42 -34.94 -34.84
N ALA A 175 -64.66 -34.93 -34.34
CA ALA A 175 -65.51 -36.12 -34.25
C ALA A 175 -66.83 -35.89 -35.00
N VAL A 176 -66.92 -36.53 -36.17
CA VAL A 176 -68.13 -36.71 -36.98
C VAL A 176 -69.14 -37.63 -36.28
N SER A 177 -70.40 -37.20 -36.21
CA SER A 177 -71.60 -37.99 -36.55
C SER A 177 -72.84 -37.11 -36.64
#